data_AF-A0A0T5NYZ2-F1
#
_entry.id   AF-A0A0T5NYZ2-F1
#
_cell.length_a   1.000
_cell.length_b   1.000
_cell.length_c   1.000
_cell.angle_alpha   90.00
_cell.angle_beta   90.00
_cell.angle_gamma   90.00
#
_symmetry.space_group_name_H-M   'P 1'
#
loop_
_entity.id
_entity.type
_entity.pdbx_description
1 polymer ?
#
loop_
_entity_poly.entity_id
_entity_poly.type
_entity_poly.pdbx_seq_one_letter_code
_entity_poly.pdbx_strand_id
1 'polypeptide(L)'
;MERHGLDPAAPAQGQRVDHSVVDESRARLDRFMTIAAPKLDQLFGLVGLSGCGVLLTDESGIILDQRCSDGDRTTFEDWGLAVGADWSEAAEGTNGIGTCLTEKRRITIHRDDHFLARNIGMSCMDAPIFGPDGGLLAALDVSSARVDQTEAYNRLIAAMVDQTAHAIEADFFRASYPKARIVVADSAEGGAATLLAVDGDDIVIGATREARKALGLSPSGTFTPRPASDIFGREDGPRGFEKAERAAVVRALTRANGNVSEAARALGIGRATLYRRMKRLGLDDT
;
A
#
# COMPACT_ATOMS: atom_id res chain seq x y z
N MET A 1 -29.03 8.32 -1.97
CA MET A 1 -30.25 8.90 -2.59
C MET A 1 -29.94 9.07 -4.09
N GLU A 2 -30.46 8.16 -4.92
CA GLU A 2 -30.56 8.18 -6.40
C GLU A 2 -29.42 8.80 -7.25
N ARG A 3 -28.24 8.17 -7.31
CA ARG A 3 -27.18 8.63 -8.26
C ARG A 3 -27.04 7.79 -9.53
N HIS A 4 -27.50 6.53 -9.54
CA HIS A 4 -27.19 5.57 -10.63
C HIS A 4 -28.42 4.96 -11.34
N GLY A 5 -29.65 5.32 -10.95
CA GLY A 5 -30.85 4.86 -11.67
C GLY A 5 -31.14 3.35 -11.63
N LEU A 6 -30.53 2.63 -10.69
CA LEU A 6 -30.69 1.19 -10.50
C LEU A 6 -31.96 0.87 -9.68
N ASP A 7 -32.66 -0.20 -10.07
CA ASP A 7 -33.82 -0.73 -9.33
C ASP A 7 -33.34 -1.63 -8.16
N PRO A 8 -33.61 -1.27 -6.89
CA PRO A 8 -33.22 -2.05 -5.72
C PRO A 8 -33.78 -3.47 -5.66
N ALA A 9 -34.86 -3.76 -6.41
CA ALA A 9 -35.55 -5.05 -6.44
C ALA A 9 -35.15 -5.94 -7.63
N ALA A 10 -34.25 -5.49 -8.52
CA ALA A 10 -33.82 -6.27 -9.67
C ALA A 10 -33.07 -7.56 -9.26
N PRO A 11 -33.32 -8.71 -9.94
CA PRO A 11 -32.64 -9.97 -9.64
C PRO A 11 -31.12 -9.89 -9.90
N ALA A 12 -30.36 -10.71 -9.19
CA ALA A 12 -28.89 -10.77 -9.31
C ALA A 12 -28.47 -11.28 -10.70
N GLN A 13 -28.05 -10.36 -11.55
CA GLN A 13 -27.12 -10.67 -12.63
C GLN A 13 -25.98 -9.67 -12.51
N GLY A 14 -25.06 -9.93 -11.59
CA GLY A 14 -23.81 -9.17 -11.53
C GLY A 14 -23.19 -9.17 -12.92
N GLN A 15 -22.95 -7.97 -13.47
CA GLN A 15 -22.49 -7.85 -14.84
C GLN A 15 -21.09 -8.46 -14.93
N ARG A 16 -20.98 -9.64 -15.55
CA ARG A 16 -19.68 -10.27 -15.78
C ARG A 16 -19.09 -9.71 -17.07
N VAL A 17 -17.86 -9.22 -16.97
CA VAL A 17 -17.09 -8.83 -18.14
C VAL A 17 -16.56 -10.07 -18.88
N ASP A 18 -16.16 -9.87 -20.13
CA ASP A 18 -15.51 -10.92 -20.92
C ASP A 18 -14.18 -11.36 -20.27
N HIS A 19 -13.82 -12.63 -20.44
CA HIS A 19 -12.56 -13.17 -19.95
C HIS A 19 -11.33 -12.39 -20.43
N SER A 20 -11.37 -11.87 -21.67
CA SER A 20 -10.31 -11.01 -22.22
C SER A 20 -10.04 -9.76 -21.39
N VAL A 21 -11.10 -9.12 -20.84
CA VAL A 21 -10.96 -7.95 -19.96
C VAL A 21 -10.25 -8.32 -18.66
N VAL A 22 -10.60 -9.48 -18.07
CA VAL A 22 -9.95 -9.99 -16.86
C VAL A 22 -8.48 -10.29 -17.12
N ASP A 23 -8.18 -10.95 -18.24
CA ASP A 23 -6.81 -11.31 -18.60
C ASP A 23 -5.95 -10.06 -18.89
N GLU A 24 -6.51 -9.05 -19.54
CA GLU A 24 -5.84 -7.76 -19.76
C GLU A 24 -5.56 -7.02 -18.44
N SER A 25 -6.53 -6.96 -17.52
CA SER A 25 -6.32 -6.38 -16.19
C SER A 25 -5.29 -7.16 -15.38
N ARG A 26 -5.33 -8.50 -15.39
CA ARG A 26 -4.31 -9.34 -14.74
C ARG A 26 -2.93 -9.14 -15.34
N ALA A 27 -2.81 -9.02 -16.67
CA ALA A 27 -1.53 -8.76 -17.33
C ALA A 27 -0.97 -7.38 -16.97
N ARG A 28 -1.82 -6.34 -16.91
CA ARG A 28 -1.44 -4.99 -16.45
C ARG A 28 -0.94 -5.00 -15.00
N LEU A 29 -1.54 -5.84 -14.16
CA LEU A 29 -1.27 -5.94 -12.73
C LEU A 29 -0.39 -7.14 -12.33
N ASP A 30 0.24 -7.84 -13.28
CA ASP A 30 0.89 -9.15 -13.07
C ASP A 30 1.86 -9.16 -11.86
N ARG A 31 2.74 -8.15 -11.82
CA ARG A 31 3.71 -7.99 -10.73
C ARG A 31 3.04 -7.73 -9.38
N PHE A 32 1.98 -6.93 -9.37
CA PHE A 32 1.20 -6.65 -8.16
C PHE A 32 0.47 -7.90 -7.67
N MET A 33 -0.20 -8.63 -8.58
CA MET A 33 -0.92 -9.87 -8.26
C MET A 33 0.03 -10.91 -7.67
N THR A 34 1.23 -11.07 -8.22
CA THR A 34 2.26 -11.97 -7.71
C THR A 34 2.65 -11.64 -6.26
N ILE A 35 2.73 -10.36 -5.92
CA ILE A 35 3.09 -9.89 -4.57
C ILE A 35 1.90 -10.01 -3.61
N ALA A 36 0.68 -9.75 -4.09
CA ALA A 36 -0.54 -9.81 -3.29
C ALA A 36 -0.95 -11.24 -2.94
N ALA A 37 -0.80 -12.19 -3.87
CA ALA A 37 -1.25 -13.59 -3.73
C ALA A 37 -0.92 -14.24 -2.36
N PRO A 38 0.33 -14.26 -1.86
CA PRO A 38 0.63 -14.88 -0.57
C PRO A 38 -0.03 -14.16 0.61
N LYS A 39 -0.35 -12.87 0.50
CA LYS A 39 -1.09 -12.12 1.52
C LYS A 39 -2.58 -12.43 1.49
N LEU A 40 -3.15 -12.64 0.30
CA LEU A 40 -4.52 -13.13 0.15
C LEU A 40 -4.67 -14.52 0.77
N ASP A 41 -3.71 -15.43 0.52
CA ASP A 41 -3.71 -16.78 1.10
C ASP A 41 -3.62 -16.73 2.64
N GLN A 42 -2.77 -15.86 3.19
CA GLN A 42 -2.64 -15.66 4.64
C GLN A 42 -3.93 -15.12 5.24
N LEU A 43 -4.54 -14.09 4.64
CA LEU A 43 -5.81 -13.54 5.10
C LEU A 43 -6.92 -14.60 5.05
N PHE A 44 -7.01 -15.34 3.95
CA PHE A 44 -7.99 -16.43 3.82
C PHE A 44 -7.78 -17.52 4.87
N GLY A 45 -6.53 -17.86 5.22
CA GLY A 45 -6.23 -18.78 6.31
C GLY A 45 -6.77 -18.33 7.67
N LEU A 46 -6.94 -17.01 7.89
CA LEU A 46 -7.50 -16.44 9.13
C LEU A 46 -9.03 -16.38 9.12
N VAL A 47 -9.66 -16.10 7.96
CA VAL A 47 -11.11 -15.84 7.89
C VAL A 47 -11.92 -16.96 7.23
N GLY A 48 -11.29 -17.85 6.47
CA GLY A 48 -11.98 -18.83 5.62
C GLY A 48 -12.79 -19.87 6.41
N LEU A 49 -12.32 -20.28 7.60
CA LEU A 49 -13.07 -21.20 8.48
C LEU A 49 -14.40 -20.61 8.99
N SER A 50 -14.55 -19.29 8.90
CA SER A 50 -15.75 -18.56 9.30
C SER A 50 -16.70 -18.28 8.13
N GLY A 51 -16.54 -19.00 7.00
CA GLY A 51 -17.40 -18.85 5.82
C GLY A 51 -17.22 -17.51 5.12
N CYS A 52 -16.01 -16.94 5.19
CA CYS A 52 -15.65 -15.72 4.50
C CYS A 52 -14.87 -16.03 3.21
N GLY A 53 -15.13 -15.24 2.17
CA GLY A 53 -14.34 -15.20 0.95
C GLY A 53 -13.43 -13.98 0.97
N VAL A 54 -12.24 -14.11 0.37
CA VAL A 54 -11.32 -12.99 0.14
C VAL A 54 -11.30 -12.71 -1.36
N LEU A 55 -11.52 -11.47 -1.75
CA LEU A 55 -11.57 -11.04 -3.14
C LEU A 55 -10.61 -9.88 -3.37
N LEU A 56 -9.98 -9.87 -4.54
CA LEU A 56 -9.10 -8.79 -4.99
C LEU A 56 -9.61 -8.26 -6.33
N THR A 57 -9.81 -6.95 -6.43
CA THR A 57 -10.28 -6.30 -7.66
C THR A 57 -9.19 -5.51 -8.37
N ASP A 58 -9.49 -5.03 -9.57
CA ASP A 58 -8.77 -3.88 -10.14
C ASP A 58 -9.37 -2.54 -9.67
N GLU A 59 -8.83 -1.43 -10.16
CA GLU A 59 -9.27 -0.08 -9.83
C GLU A 59 -10.67 0.28 -10.33
N SER A 60 -11.22 -0.52 -11.26
CA SER A 60 -12.56 -0.35 -11.83
C SER A 60 -13.62 -1.16 -11.08
N GLY A 61 -13.22 -2.01 -10.13
CA GLY A 61 -14.12 -2.88 -9.37
C GLY A 61 -14.36 -4.25 -10.01
N ILE A 62 -13.56 -4.64 -11.00
CA ILE A 62 -13.63 -5.99 -11.59
C ILE A 62 -12.90 -6.97 -10.68
N ILE A 63 -13.55 -8.05 -10.26
CA ILE A 63 -12.92 -9.09 -9.44
C ILE A 63 -11.89 -9.85 -10.27
N LEU A 64 -10.62 -9.81 -9.83
CA LEU A 64 -9.50 -10.46 -10.51
C LEU A 64 -9.02 -11.73 -9.82
N ASP A 65 -9.20 -11.87 -8.50
CA ASP A 65 -8.81 -13.07 -7.77
C ASP A 65 -9.75 -13.33 -6.59
N GLN A 66 -9.89 -14.59 -6.21
CA GLN A 66 -10.79 -15.04 -5.16
C GLN A 66 -10.21 -16.22 -4.38
N ARG A 67 -10.39 -16.20 -3.05
CA ARG A 67 -10.24 -17.36 -2.16
C ARG A 67 -11.56 -17.60 -1.46
N CYS A 68 -12.14 -18.78 -1.64
CA CYS A 68 -13.33 -19.22 -0.93
C CYS A 68 -13.26 -20.73 -0.70
N SER A 69 -13.98 -21.23 0.30
CA SER A 69 -14.10 -22.67 0.53
C SER A 69 -14.99 -23.31 -0.54
N ASP A 70 -14.71 -24.55 -0.94
CA ASP A 70 -15.51 -25.26 -1.95
C ASP A 70 -17.00 -25.33 -1.60
N GLY A 71 -17.33 -25.46 -0.31
CA GLY A 71 -18.71 -25.49 0.18
C GLY A 71 -19.45 -24.16 0.09
N ASP A 72 -18.72 -23.03 0.03
CA ASP A 72 -19.32 -21.69 -0.05
C ASP A 72 -19.34 -21.15 -1.49
N ARG A 73 -18.62 -21.79 -2.43
CA ARG A 73 -18.42 -21.30 -3.79
C ARG A 73 -19.71 -20.97 -4.54
N THR A 74 -20.70 -21.87 -4.50
CA THR A 74 -22.00 -21.64 -5.13
C THR A 74 -22.70 -20.41 -4.54
N THR A 75 -22.65 -20.24 -3.22
CA THR A 75 -23.22 -19.05 -2.55
C THR A 75 -22.55 -17.77 -3.03
N PHE A 76 -21.22 -17.73 -3.12
CA PHE A 76 -20.49 -16.58 -3.64
C PHE A 76 -20.81 -16.30 -5.12
N GLU A 77 -20.92 -17.35 -5.95
CA GLU A 77 -21.30 -17.22 -7.36
C GLU A 77 -22.72 -16.66 -7.53
N ASP A 78 -23.68 -17.14 -6.75
CA ASP A 78 -25.08 -16.68 -6.73
C ASP A 78 -25.18 -15.21 -6.27
N TRP A 79 -24.25 -14.79 -5.41
CA TRP A 79 -24.11 -13.40 -4.97
C TRP A 79 -23.40 -12.51 -5.97
N GLY A 80 -22.88 -13.05 -7.08
CA GLY A 80 -22.10 -12.29 -8.05
C GLY A 80 -20.67 -12.00 -7.59
N LEU A 81 -20.20 -12.61 -6.51
CA LEU A 81 -18.83 -12.50 -5.99
C LEU A 81 -17.97 -13.59 -6.65
N ALA A 82 -17.66 -13.39 -7.93
CA ALA A 82 -16.82 -14.30 -8.70
C ALA A 82 -15.92 -13.52 -9.66
N VAL A 83 -14.80 -14.13 -10.05
CA VAL A 83 -13.86 -13.54 -11.01
C VAL A 83 -14.60 -13.07 -12.28
N GLY A 84 -14.32 -11.82 -12.66
CA GLY A 84 -14.93 -11.13 -13.80
C GLY A 84 -16.23 -10.39 -13.51
N ALA A 85 -16.79 -10.47 -12.29
CA ALA A 85 -17.94 -9.62 -11.96
C ALA A 85 -17.52 -8.15 -11.72
N ASP A 86 -18.33 -7.23 -12.23
CA ASP A 86 -18.19 -5.78 -12.04
C ASP A 86 -18.98 -5.34 -10.79
N TRP A 87 -18.24 -4.85 -9.79
CA TRP A 87 -18.79 -4.32 -8.54
C TRP A 87 -18.62 -2.80 -8.40
N SER A 88 -18.40 -2.09 -9.52
CA SER A 88 -18.42 -0.63 -9.51
C SER A 88 -19.78 -0.09 -9.03
N GLU A 89 -19.79 1.12 -8.43
CA GLU A 89 -21.07 1.75 -8.04
C GLU A 89 -21.98 2.02 -9.25
N ALA A 90 -21.40 2.14 -10.45
CA ALA A 90 -22.16 2.31 -11.67
C ALA A 90 -22.96 1.04 -12.04
N ALA A 91 -22.39 -0.14 -11.79
CA ALA A 91 -23.03 -1.43 -12.07
C ALA A 91 -23.97 -1.89 -10.93
N GLU A 92 -23.54 -1.78 -9.68
CA GLU A 92 -24.20 -2.39 -8.52
C GLU A 92 -24.75 -1.37 -7.49
N GLY A 93 -24.59 -0.07 -7.74
CA GLY A 93 -24.98 0.95 -6.76
C GLY A 93 -24.06 0.94 -5.53
N THR A 94 -24.49 1.54 -4.42
CA THR A 94 -23.68 1.57 -3.18
C THR A 94 -23.47 0.16 -2.65
N ASN A 95 -22.20 -0.29 -2.67
CA ASN A 95 -21.74 -1.62 -2.30
C ASN A 95 -20.31 -1.54 -1.73
N GLY A 96 -19.82 -2.60 -1.09
CA GLY A 96 -18.53 -2.58 -0.39
C GLY A 96 -17.36 -2.16 -1.29
N ILE A 97 -17.12 -2.94 -2.34
CA ILE A 97 -16.03 -2.77 -3.30
C ILE A 97 -16.10 -1.40 -3.98
N GLY A 98 -17.23 -1.10 -4.63
CA GLY A 98 -17.42 0.12 -5.42
C GLY A 98 -17.33 1.39 -4.57
N THR A 99 -17.93 1.39 -3.38
CA THR A 99 -17.87 2.52 -2.46
C THR A 99 -16.45 2.67 -1.89
N CYS A 100 -15.74 1.58 -1.59
CA CYS A 100 -14.35 1.60 -1.15
C CYS A 100 -13.43 2.27 -2.18
N LEU A 101 -13.56 1.89 -3.45
CA LEU A 101 -12.80 2.48 -4.56
C LEU A 101 -13.13 3.96 -4.76
N THR A 102 -14.42 4.32 -4.67
CA THR A 102 -14.90 5.70 -4.86
C THR A 102 -14.43 6.63 -3.74
N GLU A 103 -14.60 6.19 -2.49
CA GLU A 103 -14.27 6.96 -1.29
C GLU A 103 -12.78 6.94 -0.95
N LYS A 104 -12.03 5.98 -1.50
CA LYS A 104 -10.58 5.79 -1.26
C LYS A 104 -10.25 5.65 0.22
N ARG A 105 -11.09 4.93 0.94
CA ARG A 105 -10.97 4.64 2.37
C ARG A 105 -11.60 3.28 2.67
N ARG A 106 -11.25 2.69 3.81
CA ARG A 106 -11.91 1.48 4.29
C ARG A 106 -13.42 1.67 4.42
N ILE A 107 -14.15 0.65 4.00
CA ILE A 107 -15.62 0.59 4.07
C ILE A 107 -16.01 -0.70 4.78
N THR A 108 -17.05 -0.61 5.58
CA THR A 108 -17.76 -1.80 6.08
C THR A 108 -19.22 -1.55 5.76
N ILE A 109 -19.81 -2.46 5.00
CA ILE A 109 -21.25 -2.45 4.73
C ILE A 109 -21.83 -3.65 5.46
N HIS A 110 -22.65 -3.37 6.46
CA HIS A 110 -23.28 -4.40 7.26
C HIS A 110 -24.73 -4.60 6.84
N ARG A 111 -25.04 -5.75 6.23
CA ARG A 111 -26.41 -6.19 5.95
C ARG A 111 -27.25 -5.11 5.25
N ASP A 112 -28.18 -4.51 6.00
CA ASP A 112 -29.14 -3.50 5.56
C ASP A 112 -28.49 -2.21 5.02
N ASP A 113 -27.18 -2.05 5.22
CA ASP A 113 -26.40 -0.94 4.65
C ASP A 113 -26.20 -1.08 3.12
N HIS A 114 -26.45 -2.26 2.51
CA HIS A 114 -26.34 -2.45 1.06
C HIS A 114 -27.50 -1.79 0.30
N PHE A 115 -27.23 -1.14 -0.84
CA PHE A 115 -28.27 -0.49 -1.65
C PHE A 115 -29.26 -1.48 -2.29
N LEU A 116 -28.78 -2.65 -2.72
CA LEU A 116 -29.62 -3.68 -3.33
C LEU A 116 -30.09 -4.68 -2.27
N ALA A 117 -31.40 -4.94 -2.23
CA ALA A 117 -32.02 -5.76 -1.19
C ALA A 117 -31.47 -7.20 -1.14
N ARG A 118 -30.93 -7.70 -2.26
CA ARG A 118 -30.29 -9.03 -2.36
C ARG A 118 -28.98 -9.16 -1.57
N ASN A 119 -28.26 -8.06 -1.36
CA ASN A 119 -26.97 -8.04 -0.67
C ASN A 119 -27.13 -7.85 0.85
N ILE A 120 -28.37 -7.75 1.35
CA ILE A 120 -28.65 -7.61 2.78
C ILE A 120 -28.21 -8.86 3.58
N GLY A 121 -28.11 -10.01 2.92
CA GLY A 121 -27.62 -11.26 3.54
C GLY A 121 -26.12 -11.30 3.82
N MET A 122 -25.34 -10.35 3.30
CA MET A 122 -23.87 -10.32 3.43
C MET A 122 -23.39 -9.11 4.23
N SER A 123 -22.18 -9.24 4.77
CA SER A 123 -21.39 -8.11 5.25
C SER A 123 -20.08 -8.09 4.49
N CYS A 124 -19.71 -6.92 3.99
CA CYS A 124 -18.48 -6.68 3.24
C CYS A 124 -17.55 -5.78 4.05
N MET A 125 -16.27 -6.09 4.01
CA MET A 125 -15.21 -5.37 4.69
C MET A 125 -14.11 -5.12 3.68
N ASP A 126 -13.98 -3.87 3.28
CA ASP A 126 -13.19 -3.47 2.14
C ASP A 126 -12.08 -2.50 2.55
N ALA A 127 -10.89 -2.66 1.98
CA ALA A 127 -9.82 -1.68 2.07
C ALA A 127 -9.24 -1.38 0.68
N PRO A 128 -8.98 -0.09 0.37
CA PRO A 128 -8.31 0.27 -0.86
C PRO A 128 -6.84 -0.14 -0.80
N ILE A 129 -6.27 -0.48 -1.95
CA ILE A 129 -4.85 -0.72 -2.11
C ILE A 129 -4.29 0.34 -3.06
N PHE A 130 -3.26 1.05 -2.61
CA PHE A 130 -2.55 2.07 -3.38
C PHE A 130 -1.22 1.54 -3.95
N GLY A 131 -0.94 1.93 -5.19
CA GLY A 131 0.32 1.63 -5.87
C GLY A 131 1.52 2.42 -5.30
N PRO A 132 2.73 2.13 -5.79
CA PRO A 132 3.97 2.77 -5.34
C PRO A 132 4.03 4.27 -5.64
N ASP A 133 3.22 4.74 -6.59
CA ASP A 133 3.05 6.14 -6.93
C ASP A 133 1.97 6.85 -6.09
N GLY A 134 1.27 6.13 -5.21
CA GLY A 134 0.16 6.61 -4.38
C GLY A 134 -1.21 6.63 -5.07
N GLY A 135 -1.28 6.17 -6.33
CA GLY A 135 -2.53 5.98 -7.08
C GLY A 135 -3.33 4.78 -6.56
N LEU A 136 -4.66 4.82 -6.69
CA LEU A 136 -5.52 3.68 -6.35
C LEU A 136 -5.31 2.58 -7.38
N LEU A 137 -5.10 1.34 -6.90
CA LEU A 137 -4.77 0.19 -7.74
C LEU A 137 -5.84 -0.89 -7.71
N ALA A 138 -6.45 -1.11 -6.55
CA ALA A 138 -7.36 -2.22 -6.29
C ALA A 138 -8.19 -1.97 -5.02
N ALA A 139 -9.20 -2.82 -4.79
CA ALA A 139 -9.80 -3.03 -3.49
C ALA A 139 -9.56 -4.48 -3.04
N LEU A 140 -9.28 -4.64 -1.75
CA LEU A 140 -9.31 -5.92 -1.05
C LEU A 140 -10.63 -6.03 -0.30
N ASP A 141 -11.40 -7.07 -0.59
CA ASP A 141 -12.68 -7.34 0.06
C ASP A 141 -12.61 -8.66 0.84
N VAL A 142 -13.27 -8.65 1.99
CA VAL A 142 -13.73 -9.86 2.65
C VAL A 142 -15.24 -9.81 2.77
N SER A 143 -15.90 -10.77 2.12
CA SER A 143 -17.35 -10.95 2.16
C SER A 143 -17.71 -12.19 2.95
N SER A 144 -18.69 -12.11 3.84
CA SER A 144 -19.14 -13.26 4.64
C SER A 144 -20.44 -13.87 4.17
N ALA A 145 -20.46 -15.20 4.12
CA ALA A 145 -21.62 -16.03 3.81
C ALA A 145 -22.51 -16.39 5.01
N ARG A 146 -22.21 -15.91 6.22
CA ARG A 146 -22.84 -16.41 7.46
C ARG A 146 -23.82 -15.44 8.12
N VAL A 147 -24.92 -16.02 8.61
CA VAL A 147 -26.03 -15.31 9.30
C VAL A 147 -25.69 -14.97 10.76
N ASP A 148 -24.71 -15.64 11.38
CA ASP A 148 -24.33 -15.46 12.79
C ASP A 148 -23.23 -14.42 13.04
N GLN A 149 -22.81 -13.67 12.01
CA GLN A 149 -21.81 -12.63 12.18
C GLN A 149 -22.29 -11.51 13.12
N THR A 150 -21.44 -11.22 14.12
CA THR A 150 -21.62 -10.12 15.06
C THR A 150 -20.81 -8.89 14.63
N GLU A 151 -21.25 -7.69 15.02
CA GLU A 151 -20.53 -6.46 14.72
C GLU A 151 -19.07 -6.47 15.24
N ALA A 152 -18.83 -7.10 16.40
CA ALA A 152 -17.49 -7.24 16.95
C ALA A 152 -16.58 -8.09 16.04
N TYR A 153 -17.12 -9.14 15.45
CA TYR A 153 -16.40 -9.98 14.49
C TYR A 153 -16.09 -9.22 13.20
N ASN A 154 -17.04 -8.42 12.70
CA ASN A 154 -16.85 -7.59 11.52
C ASN A 154 -15.76 -6.53 11.73
N ARG A 155 -15.67 -5.93 12.92
CA ARG A 155 -14.59 -4.99 13.25
C ARG A 155 -13.22 -5.67 13.24
N LEU A 156 -13.13 -6.92 13.71
CA LEU A 156 -11.88 -7.68 13.65
C LEU A 156 -11.48 -8.02 12.21
N ILE A 157 -12.44 -8.46 11.39
CA ILE A 157 -12.19 -8.70 9.95
C ILE A 157 -11.78 -7.41 9.26
N ALA A 158 -12.49 -6.30 9.46
CA ALA A 158 -12.15 -5.01 8.89
C ALA A 158 -10.70 -4.60 9.22
N ALA A 159 -10.26 -4.80 10.47
CA ALA A 159 -8.89 -4.54 10.87
C ALA A 159 -7.88 -5.46 10.16
N MET A 160 -8.20 -6.75 9.98
CA MET A 160 -7.35 -7.70 9.23
C MET A 160 -7.27 -7.35 7.74
N VAL A 161 -8.37 -6.91 7.14
CA VAL A 161 -8.42 -6.44 5.73
C VAL A 161 -7.56 -5.20 5.57
N ASP A 162 -7.73 -4.18 6.43
CA ASP A 162 -6.95 -2.94 6.43
C ASP A 162 -5.45 -3.22 6.61
N GLN A 163 -5.09 -4.07 7.57
CA GLN A 163 -3.71 -4.47 7.81
C GLN A 163 -3.12 -5.23 6.61
N THR A 164 -3.89 -6.12 5.99
CA THR A 164 -3.46 -6.89 4.82
C THR A 164 -3.23 -5.99 3.61
N ALA A 165 -4.15 -5.05 3.35
CA ALA A 165 -4.02 -4.06 2.29
C ALA A 165 -2.72 -3.26 2.46
N HIS A 166 -2.48 -2.68 3.64
CA HIS A 166 -1.24 -1.93 3.92
C HIS A 166 0.02 -2.80 3.80
N ALA A 167 -0.03 -4.08 4.16
CA ALA A 167 1.09 -4.99 3.97
C ALA A 167 1.39 -5.24 2.48
N ILE A 168 0.35 -5.43 1.66
CA ILE A 168 0.48 -5.56 0.21
C ILE A 168 1.09 -4.29 -0.39
N GLU A 169 0.61 -3.11 -0.02
CA GLU A 169 1.16 -1.83 -0.48
C GLU A 169 2.66 -1.70 -0.15
N ALA A 170 3.02 -2.04 1.09
CA ALA A 170 4.39 -1.94 1.57
C ALA A 170 5.31 -2.91 0.81
N ASP A 171 4.86 -4.14 0.57
CA ASP A 171 5.63 -5.14 -0.18
C ASP A 171 5.75 -4.75 -1.67
N PHE A 172 4.68 -4.22 -2.27
CA PHE A 172 4.70 -3.76 -3.65
C PHE A 172 5.58 -2.52 -3.83
N PHE A 173 5.56 -1.58 -2.88
CA PHE A 173 6.45 -0.44 -2.86
C PHE A 173 7.92 -0.87 -2.84
N ARG A 174 8.30 -1.77 -1.92
CA ARG A 174 9.67 -2.29 -1.84
C ARG A 174 10.09 -2.97 -3.13
N ALA A 175 9.21 -3.78 -3.71
CA ALA A 175 9.49 -4.45 -4.98
C ALA A 175 9.71 -3.43 -6.11
N SER A 176 8.94 -2.35 -6.17
CA SER A 176 9.09 -1.31 -7.19
C SER A 176 10.41 -0.55 -7.16
N TYR A 177 11.13 -0.58 -6.03
CA TYR A 177 12.42 0.10 -5.85
C TYR A 177 13.53 -0.85 -5.34
N PRO A 178 13.89 -1.90 -6.09
CA PRO A 178 14.74 -3.00 -5.59
C PRO A 178 16.20 -2.60 -5.30
N LYS A 179 16.65 -1.47 -5.86
CA LYS A 179 18.01 -0.93 -5.65
C LYS A 179 18.02 0.23 -4.65
N ALA A 180 16.86 0.69 -4.21
CA ALA A 180 16.77 1.81 -3.29
C ALA A 180 16.89 1.31 -1.84
N ARG A 181 17.47 2.14 -0.98
CA ARG A 181 17.33 2.01 0.46
C ARG A 181 15.92 2.47 0.83
N ILE A 182 15.19 1.62 1.55
CA ILE A 182 13.85 1.94 2.04
C ILE A 182 13.97 2.54 3.45
N VAL A 183 13.57 3.79 3.60
CA VAL A 183 13.48 4.48 4.88
C VAL A 183 12.05 4.37 5.38
N VAL A 184 11.90 3.86 6.60
CA VAL A 184 10.62 3.79 7.31
C VAL A 184 10.57 4.96 8.28
N ALA A 185 9.54 5.78 8.20
CA ALA A 185 9.23 6.75 9.25
C ALA A 185 8.20 6.17 10.21
N ASP A 186 8.24 6.61 11.47
CA ASP A 186 7.20 6.23 12.44
C ASP A 186 5.84 6.66 11.92
N SER A 187 4.99 5.67 11.64
CA SER A 187 3.57 5.90 11.45
C SER A 187 2.93 6.11 12.82
N ALA A 188 1.86 6.91 12.86
CA ALA A 188 0.97 6.88 14.02
C ALA A 188 0.48 5.43 14.21
N GLU A 189 0.42 4.97 15.47
CA GLU A 189 0.09 3.58 15.82
C GLU A 189 -1.12 3.06 15.02
N GLY A 190 -0.91 1.94 14.31
CA GLY A 190 -1.97 1.24 13.56
C GLY A 190 -2.25 1.75 12.12
N GLY A 191 -1.48 2.70 11.60
CA GLY A 191 -1.64 3.22 10.22
C GLY A 191 -0.75 2.55 9.16
N ALA A 192 -1.00 2.86 7.88
CA ALA A 192 -0.19 2.36 6.75
C ALA A 192 1.30 2.72 6.89
N ALA A 193 2.15 1.89 6.29
CA ALA A 193 3.60 2.11 6.33
C ALA A 193 4.00 3.42 5.62
N THR A 194 4.68 4.30 6.34
CA THR A 194 5.28 5.51 5.79
C THR A 194 6.67 5.17 5.25
N LEU A 195 6.76 4.93 3.94
CA LEU A 195 7.98 4.46 3.29
C LEU A 195 8.49 5.47 2.25
N LEU A 196 9.80 5.68 2.24
CA LEU A 196 10.53 6.46 1.25
C LEU A 196 11.60 5.59 0.59
N ALA A 197 11.69 5.65 -0.73
CA ALA A 197 12.75 4.99 -1.50
C ALA A 197 13.86 6.00 -1.78
N VAL A 198 15.07 5.71 -1.32
CA VAL A 198 16.25 6.58 -1.44
C VAL A 198 17.33 5.87 -2.26
N ASP A 199 17.83 6.51 -3.31
CA ASP A 199 18.88 5.96 -4.16
C ASP A 199 20.29 6.06 -3.54
N GLY A 200 21.31 5.69 -4.31
CA GLY A 200 22.71 5.70 -3.88
C GLY A 200 23.31 7.09 -3.66
N ASP A 201 22.69 8.13 -4.23
CA ASP A 201 23.12 9.52 -4.15
C ASP A 201 22.33 10.32 -3.09
N ASP A 202 21.61 9.60 -2.21
CA ASP A 202 20.76 10.17 -1.16
C ASP A 202 19.60 11.01 -1.71
N ILE A 203 19.12 10.67 -2.91
CA ILE A 203 17.93 11.26 -3.52
C ILE A 203 16.73 10.35 -3.22
N VAL A 204 15.67 10.94 -2.66
CA VAL A 204 14.37 10.28 -2.56
C VAL A 204 13.77 10.22 -3.95
N ILE A 205 13.43 9.01 -4.40
CA ILE A 205 12.90 8.71 -5.74
C ILE A 205 11.49 8.11 -5.69
N GLY A 206 10.95 7.88 -4.50
CA GLY A 206 9.61 7.34 -4.30
C GLY A 206 9.12 7.52 -2.87
N ALA A 207 7.81 7.59 -2.72
CA ALA A 207 7.13 7.72 -1.43
C ALA A 207 5.76 7.03 -1.50
N THR A 208 5.41 6.25 -0.48
CA THR A 208 4.05 5.70 -0.33
C THR A 208 3.03 6.83 -0.19
N ARG A 209 1.74 6.52 -0.38
CA ARG A 209 0.66 7.50 -0.23
C ARG A 209 0.69 8.20 1.14
N GLU A 210 0.87 7.43 2.22
CA GLU A 210 0.98 8.02 3.57
C GLU A 210 2.24 8.86 3.74
N ALA A 211 3.38 8.47 3.15
CA ALA A 211 4.58 9.31 3.16
C ALA A 211 4.38 10.61 2.41
N ARG A 212 3.68 10.60 1.27
CA ARG A 212 3.34 11.82 0.54
C ARG A 212 2.48 12.75 1.39
N LYS A 213 1.46 12.21 2.04
CA LYS A 213 0.57 12.95 2.94
C LYS A 213 1.33 13.56 4.12
N ALA A 214 2.18 12.79 4.78
CA ALA A 214 3.00 13.25 5.91
C ALA A 214 3.97 14.37 5.50
N LEU A 215 4.44 14.36 4.25
CA LEU A 215 5.35 15.37 3.69
C LEU A 215 4.65 16.55 2.99
N GLY A 216 3.31 16.59 3.00
CA GLY A 216 2.55 17.63 2.29
C GLY A 216 2.73 17.61 0.76
N LEU A 217 3.04 16.45 0.18
CA LEU A 217 3.21 16.24 -1.26
C LEU A 217 1.88 15.84 -1.91
N SER A 218 1.83 15.92 -3.24
CA SER A 218 0.72 15.37 -4.04
C SER A 218 0.49 13.90 -3.68
N PRO A 219 -0.76 13.48 -3.41
CA PRO A 219 -1.07 12.16 -2.83
C PRO A 219 -0.81 11.00 -3.80
N SER A 220 -0.74 11.27 -5.10
CA SER A 220 -0.51 10.28 -6.14
C SER A 220 0.28 10.86 -7.33
N GLY A 221 0.78 9.97 -8.20
CA GLY A 221 1.44 10.31 -9.46
C GLY A 221 2.97 10.28 -9.37
N THR A 222 3.63 10.66 -10.47
CA THR A 222 5.09 10.63 -10.59
C THR A 222 5.75 11.39 -9.44
N PHE A 223 6.66 10.72 -8.73
CA PHE A 223 7.43 11.35 -7.67
C PHE A 223 8.51 12.23 -8.29
N THR A 224 8.54 13.52 -7.97
CA THR A 224 9.66 14.39 -8.33
C THR A 224 10.84 14.09 -7.41
N PRO A 225 12.01 13.65 -7.91
CA PRO A 225 13.13 13.33 -7.06
C PRO A 225 13.59 14.53 -6.22
N ARG A 226 13.90 14.31 -4.94
CA ARG A 226 14.35 15.37 -4.02
C ARG A 226 15.47 14.85 -3.11
N PRO A 227 16.45 15.68 -2.74
CA PRO A 227 17.45 15.27 -1.76
C PRO A 227 16.80 14.82 -0.45
N ALA A 228 17.28 13.72 0.13
CA ALA A 228 16.81 13.24 1.43
C ALA A 228 16.98 14.30 2.52
N SER A 229 18.01 15.14 2.42
CA SER A 229 18.22 16.27 3.32
C SER A 229 17.07 17.27 3.35
N ASP A 230 16.33 17.41 2.26
CA ASP A 230 15.25 18.40 2.13
C ASP A 230 13.93 17.85 2.71
N ILE A 231 13.88 16.53 2.91
CA ILE A 231 12.73 15.80 3.48
C ILE A 231 12.93 15.54 4.97
N PHE A 232 14.13 15.14 5.39
CA PHE A 232 14.44 14.79 6.79
C PHE A 232 15.11 15.94 7.58
N GLY A 233 15.51 17.02 6.92
CA GLY A 233 16.38 18.03 7.50
C GLY A 233 15.70 18.95 8.53
N ARG A 234 16.28 18.98 9.74
CA ARG A 234 16.19 20.16 10.63
C ARG A 234 17.02 21.30 10.04
N GLU A 235 16.50 22.53 10.12
CA GLU A 235 17.08 23.74 9.51
C GLU A 235 18.48 24.12 10.06
N ASP A 236 18.92 23.51 11.17
CA ASP A 236 20.12 23.91 11.90
C ASP A 236 21.34 23.03 11.54
N GLY A 237 22.14 23.46 10.56
CA GLY A 237 23.43 22.83 10.23
C GLY A 237 24.19 23.43 9.03
N PRO A 238 25.42 22.95 8.75
CA PRO A 238 26.21 23.38 7.58
C PRO A 238 25.39 23.20 6.29
N ARG A 239 25.50 24.13 5.34
CA ARG A 239 24.80 24.08 4.04
C ARG A 239 25.77 23.76 2.91
N GLY A 240 25.26 23.18 1.82
CA GLY A 240 26.02 22.95 0.59
C GLY A 240 27.21 22.00 0.73
N PHE A 241 28.30 22.28 0.00
CA PHE A 241 29.48 21.42 -0.09
C PHE A 241 30.12 21.09 1.26
N GLU A 242 30.06 22.01 2.23
CA GLU A 242 30.62 21.78 3.55
C GLU A 242 29.87 20.67 4.32
N LYS A 243 28.55 20.59 4.17
CA LYS A 243 27.73 19.48 4.73
C LYS A 243 28.12 18.15 4.10
N ALA A 244 28.25 18.12 2.77
CA ALA A 244 28.62 16.93 2.03
C ALA A 244 30.02 16.44 2.41
N GLU A 245 30.97 17.36 2.56
CA GLU A 245 32.32 17.06 3.00
C GLU A 245 32.35 16.56 4.44
N ARG A 246 31.61 17.21 5.37
CA ARG A 246 31.46 16.73 6.75
C ARG A 246 30.92 15.30 6.78
N ALA A 247 29.85 15.02 6.03
CA ALA A 247 29.26 13.69 5.97
C ALA A 247 30.25 12.65 5.42
N ALA A 248 31.04 13.00 4.39
CA ALA A 248 32.06 12.12 3.83
C ALA A 248 33.19 11.81 4.84
N VAL A 249 33.68 12.84 5.55
CA VAL A 249 34.72 12.69 6.58
C VAL A 249 34.22 11.84 7.75
N VAL A 250 33.02 12.14 8.27
CA VAL A 250 32.41 11.36 9.37
C VAL A 250 32.26 9.89 8.97
N ARG A 251 31.69 9.60 7.79
CA ARG A 251 31.55 8.20 7.31
C ARG A 251 32.88 7.47 7.18
N ALA A 252 33.92 8.14 6.70
CA ALA A 252 35.25 7.55 6.56
C ALA A 252 35.88 7.24 7.92
N LEU A 253 35.78 8.16 8.88
CA LEU A 253 36.26 7.95 10.25
C LEU A 253 35.52 6.83 10.96
N THR A 254 34.18 6.77 10.83
CA THR A 254 33.37 5.69 11.42
C THR A 254 33.77 4.32 10.84
N ARG A 255 33.97 4.20 9.52
CA ARG A 255 34.41 2.94 8.88
C ARG A 255 35.82 2.53 9.31
N ALA A 256 36.68 3.49 9.59
CA ALA A 256 38.04 3.27 10.04
C ALA A 256 38.15 3.12 11.57
N ASN A 257 37.03 3.04 12.31
CA ASN A 257 37.00 3.01 13.77
C ASN A 257 37.88 4.12 14.41
N GLY A 258 37.81 5.34 13.87
CA GLY A 258 38.60 6.49 14.33
C GLY A 258 40.03 6.55 13.79
N ASN A 259 40.51 5.55 13.04
CA ASN A 259 41.85 5.57 12.45
C ASN A 259 41.96 6.60 11.32
N VAL A 260 42.52 7.78 11.63
CA VAL A 260 42.67 8.90 10.69
C VAL A 260 43.52 8.55 9.46
N SER A 261 44.56 7.72 9.60
CA SER A 261 45.39 7.32 8.45
C SER A 261 44.59 6.47 7.47
N GLU A 262 43.80 5.54 7.97
CA GLU A 262 42.96 4.66 7.17
C GLU A 262 41.80 5.42 6.53
N ALA A 263 41.14 6.31 7.27
CA ALA A 263 40.11 7.19 6.75
C ALA A 263 40.64 8.10 5.62
N ALA A 264 41.85 8.66 5.77
CA ALA A 264 42.48 9.48 4.74
C ALA A 264 42.75 8.67 3.46
N ARG A 265 43.27 7.44 3.61
CA ARG A 265 43.50 6.51 2.50
C ARG A 265 42.19 6.16 1.78
N ALA A 266 41.12 5.88 2.53
CA ALA A 266 39.80 5.57 1.96
C ALA A 266 39.19 6.76 1.19
N LEU A 267 39.49 7.99 1.60
CA LEU A 267 39.07 9.22 0.92
C LEU A 267 40.00 9.65 -0.22
N GLY A 268 41.12 8.95 -0.45
CA GLY A 268 42.10 9.31 -1.47
C GLY A 268 42.85 10.63 -1.21
N ILE A 269 42.96 11.05 0.06
CA ILE A 269 43.66 12.29 0.44
C ILE A 269 44.81 12.01 1.42
N GLY A 270 45.78 12.92 1.49
CA GLY A 270 46.87 12.83 2.46
C GLY A 270 46.39 13.01 3.90
N ARG A 271 47.02 12.31 4.86
CA ARG A 271 46.73 12.39 6.32
C ARG A 271 46.69 13.83 6.82
N ALA A 272 47.69 14.65 6.48
CA ALA A 272 47.74 16.06 6.89
C ALA A 272 46.55 16.88 6.33
N THR A 273 46.06 16.54 5.13
CA THR A 273 44.88 17.17 4.54
C THR A 273 43.61 16.80 5.29
N LEU A 274 43.48 15.53 5.73
CA LEU A 274 42.33 15.10 6.53
C LEU A 274 42.29 15.82 7.90
N TYR A 275 43.41 15.94 8.61
CA TYR A 275 43.47 16.71 9.87
C TYR A 275 43.05 18.18 9.68
N ARG A 276 43.50 18.85 8.62
CA ARG A 276 43.07 20.23 8.33
C ARG A 276 41.57 20.33 8.06
N ARG A 277 40.98 19.33 7.40
CA ARG A 277 39.54 19.27 7.11
C ARG A 277 38.73 18.99 8.38
N MET A 278 39.15 18.04 9.21
CA MET A 278 38.51 17.75 10.51
C MET A 278 38.43 19.01 11.37
N LYS A 279 39.53 19.76 11.47
CA LYS A 279 39.57 21.01 12.23
C LYS A 279 38.62 22.07 11.70
N ARG A 280 38.58 22.27 10.38
CA ARG A 280 37.65 23.22 9.77
C ARG A 280 36.18 22.81 9.98
N LEU A 281 35.89 21.51 10.00
CA LEU A 281 34.54 20.95 10.11
C LEU A 281 34.09 20.71 11.57
N GLY A 282 34.93 21.08 12.55
CA GLY A 282 34.64 20.90 13.98
C GLY A 282 34.55 19.43 14.40
N LEU A 283 35.43 18.56 13.88
CA LEU A 283 35.45 17.11 14.13
C LEU A 283 36.64 16.66 14.99
N ASP A 284 37.27 17.58 15.72
CA ASP A 284 38.53 17.31 16.42
C ASP A 284 38.36 16.65 17.81
N ASP A 285 37.12 16.55 18.33
CA ASP A 285 36.81 16.14 19.73
C ASP A 285 35.93 14.86 19.85
N THR A 286 36.00 13.92 18.90
CA THR A 286 35.38 12.58 19.01
C THR A 286 36.39 11.48 18.77
#